data_AF-M5C5U9-F1
#
_entry.id   AF-M5C5U9-F1
#
_cell.length_a   1.000
_cell.length_b   1.000
_cell.length_c   1.000
_cell.angle_alpha   90.00
_cell.angle_beta   90.00
_cell.angle_gamma   90.00
#
_symmetry.space_group_name_H-M   'P 1'
#
loop_
_entity.id
_entity.type
_entity.pdbx_description
1 polymer ?
#
loop_
_entity_poly.entity_id
_entity_poly.type
_entity_poly.pdbx_seq_one_letter_code
_entity_poly.pdbx_strand_id
1 'polypeptide(L)'
;MSLDWNDAALCAQFYKGLHWHVKQLFAQKENQPQDLEELIATAICIDNVRCKLKISQPPCKNWPKPTVSTATTHPANTGIPCIDLDHLKANPNYVSKAERQHQQDKKLCIKCRKAGH
;
A
#
# COMPACT_ATOMS: atom_id res chain seq x y z
N MET A 1 16.38 22.78 28.27
CA MET A 1 15.62 23.63 27.34
C MET A 1 14.30 22.93 27.07
N SER A 2 13.16 23.55 27.38
CA SER A 2 11.84 23.01 27.07
C SER A 2 11.46 23.46 25.66
N LEU A 3 11.25 22.53 24.72
CA LEU A 3 10.67 22.90 23.43
C LEU A 3 9.20 23.26 23.67
N ASP A 4 8.84 24.52 23.43
CA ASP A 4 7.46 24.98 23.41
C ASP A 4 6.78 24.47 22.14
N TRP A 5 6.23 23.26 22.20
CA TRP A 5 5.43 22.68 21.13
C TRP A 5 4.02 23.29 21.17
N ASN A 6 3.88 24.48 20.58
CA ASN A 6 2.56 25.05 20.35
C ASN A 6 1.81 24.29 19.23
N ASP A 7 0.48 24.45 19.16
CA ASP A 7 -0.36 23.73 18.18
C ASP A 7 0.06 24.01 16.74
N ALA A 8 0.52 25.23 16.44
CA ALA A 8 1.04 25.57 15.12
C ALA A 8 2.30 24.76 14.75
N ALA A 9 3.21 24.54 15.71
CA ALA A 9 4.40 23.72 15.53
C ALA A 9 4.04 22.24 15.33
N LEU A 10 3.03 21.74 16.07
CA LEU A 10 2.51 20.38 15.90
C LEU A 10 1.84 20.21 14.53
N CYS A 11 0.98 21.14 14.12
CA CYS A 11 0.38 21.16 12.79
C CYS A 11 1.42 21.16 11.68
N ALA A 12 2.44 22.03 11.78
CA ALA A 12 3.50 22.11 10.79
C ALA A 12 4.31 20.80 10.72
N GLN A 13 4.62 20.20 11.87
CA GLN A 13 5.37 18.95 11.92
C GLN A 13 4.55 17.77 11.37
N PHE A 14 3.28 17.67 11.74
CA PHE A 14 2.37 16.66 11.21
C PHE A 14 2.19 16.83 9.70
N TYR A 15 1.93 18.06 9.24
CA TYR A 15 1.78 18.37 7.82
C TYR A 15 3.04 17.99 7.04
N LYS A 16 4.25 18.27 7.55
CA LYS A 16 5.51 17.82 6.92
C LYS A 16 5.59 16.31 6.74
N GLY A 17 5.05 15.53 7.67
CA GLY A 17 5.00 14.06 7.57
C GLY A 17 3.98 13.52 6.58
N LEU A 18 3.01 14.32 6.12
CA LEU A 18 1.97 13.85 5.20
C LEU A 18 2.52 13.44 3.83
N HIS A 19 1.91 12.40 3.26
CA HIS A 19 2.19 11.95 1.91
C HIS A 19 1.91 13.06 0.88
N TRP A 20 2.77 13.19 -0.14
CA TRP A 20 2.68 14.28 -1.14
C TRP A 20 1.27 14.44 -1.73
N HIS A 21 0.62 13.33 -2.09
CA HIS A 21 -0.72 13.37 -2.68
C HIS A 21 -1.80 13.90 -1.71
N VAL A 22 -1.64 13.70 -0.40
CA VAL A 22 -2.55 14.26 0.61
C VAL A 22 -2.30 15.76 0.73
N LYS A 23 -1.03 16.19 0.77
CA LYS A 23 -0.66 17.61 0.75
C LYS A 23 -1.19 18.35 -0.49
N GLN A 24 -1.15 17.70 -1.66
CA GLN A 24 -1.72 18.25 -2.90
C GLN A 24 -3.23 18.51 -2.77
N LEU A 25 -3.98 17.57 -2.19
CA LEU A 25 -5.41 17.74 -1.97
C LEU A 25 -5.72 18.81 -0.93
N PHE A 26 -4.88 18.95 0.10
CA PHE A 26 -4.96 20.09 1.02
C PHE A 26 -4.74 21.42 0.31
N ALA A 27 -3.76 21.53 -0.61
CA ALA A 27 -3.50 22.75 -1.35
C ALA A 27 -4.66 23.15 -2.28
N GLN A 28 -5.51 22.20 -2.70
CA GLN A 28 -6.70 22.46 -3.50
C GLN A 28 -7.94 22.83 -2.66
N LYS A 29 -7.91 22.59 -1.35
CA LYS A 29 -9.02 22.93 -0.45
C LYS A 29 -8.96 24.43 -0.11
N GLU A 30 -10.10 25.11 -0.24
CA GLU A 30 -10.21 26.54 0.01
C GLU A 30 -9.92 26.92 1.48
N ASN A 31 -10.39 26.09 2.42
CA ASN A 31 -10.14 26.27 3.85
C ASN A 31 -9.07 25.29 4.34
N GLN A 32 -7.93 25.83 4.78
CA GLN A 32 -6.92 25.06 5.50
C GLN A 32 -7.39 24.79 6.93
N PRO A 33 -7.11 23.59 7.46
CA PRO A 33 -7.41 23.29 8.86
C PRO A 33 -6.60 24.22 9.76
N GLN A 34 -7.29 24.88 10.69
CA GLN A 34 -6.66 25.81 11.62
C GLN A 34 -6.16 25.10 12.88
N ASP A 35 -6.73 23.94 13.17
CA ASP A 35 -6.42 23.11 14.34
C ASP A 35 -5.82 21.76 13.93
N LEU A 36 -5.06 21.17 14.86
CA LEU A 36 -4.39 19.89 14.68
C LEU A 36 -5.41 18.75 14.53
N GLU A 37 -6.50 18.77 15.29
CA GLU A 37 -7.53 17.73 15.21
C GLU A 37 -8.21 17.76 13.84
N GLU A 38 -8.54 18.95 13.35
CA GLU A 38 -9.14 19.14 12.03
C GLU A 38 -8.18 18.69 10.91
N LEU A 39 -6.89 18.99 11.05
CA LEU A 39 -5.85 18.55 10.12
C LEU A 39 -5.75 17.03 10.07
N ILE A 40 -5.72 16.37 11.22
CA ILE A 40 -5.65 14.91 11.33
C ILE A 40 -6.92 14.27 10.74
N ALA A 41 -8.11 14.75 11.13
CA ALA A 41 -9.38 14.23 10.65
C ALA A 41 -9.50 14.36 9.13
N THR A 42 -9.13 15.51 8.57
CA THR A 42 -9.15 15.75 7.13
C THR A 42 -8.15 14.84 6.41
N ALA A 43 -6.93 14.67 6.93
CA ALA A 43 -5.92 13.80 6.34
C ALA A 43 -6.38 12.33 6.29
N ILE A 44 -7.01 11.84 7.37
CA ILE A 44 -7.59 10.49 7.44
C ILE A 44 -8.72 10.33 6.42
N CYS A 45 -9.63 11.32 6.34
CA CYS A 45 -10.74 11.30 5.39
C CYS A 45 -10.22 11.20 3.94
N ILE A 46 -9.25 12.03 3.58
CA ILE A 46 -8.63 12.03 2.25
C ILE A 46 -7.99 10.67 1.94
N ASP A 47 -7.22 10.11 2.86
CA ASP A 47 -6.55 8.84 2.62
C ASP A 47 -7.55 7.68 2.48
N ASN A 48 -8.61 7.67 3.29
CA ASN A 48 -9.69 6.69 3.19
C ASN A 48 -10.42 6.76 1.86
N VAL A 49 -10.77 7.97 1.39
CA VAL A 49 -11.39 8.18 0.07
C VAL A 49 -10.46 7.70 -1.02
N ARG A 50 -9.16 8.03 -0.96
CA ARG A 50 -8.16 7.56 -1.93
C ARG A 50 -8.07 6.03 -1.96
N CYS A 51 -8.02 5.39 -0.81
CA CYS A 51 -7.99 3.93 -0.71
C CYS A 51 -9.24 3.31 -1.32
N LYS A 52 -10.43 3.85 -1.01
CA LYS A 52 -11.69 3.40 -1.63
C LYS A 52 -11.70 3.61 -3.13
N LEU A 53 -11.26 4.77 -3.64
CA LEU A 53 -11.19 5.05 -5.08
C LEU A 53 -10.25 4.08 -5.81
N LYS A 54 -9.10 3.74 -5.22
CA LYS A 54 -8.20 2.72 -5.77
C LYS A 54 -8.85 1.34 -5.85
N ILE A 55 -9.66 0.97 -4.85
CA ILE A 55 -10.39 -0.31 -4.82
C ILE A 55 -11.53 -0.30 -5.84
N SER A 56 -12.23 0.82 -5.98
CA SER A 56 -13.35 0.98 -6.92
C SER A 56 -12.90 1.24 -8.35
N GLN A 57 -11.60 1.51 -8.59
CA GLN A 57 -11.09 1.80 -9.91
C GLN A 57 -11.27 0.56 -10.80
N PRO A 58 -12.09 0.64 -11.86
CA PRO A 58 -12.21 -0.47 -12.79
C PRO A 58 -10.85 -0.72 -13.44
N PRO A 59 -10.51 -1.97 -13.79
CA PRO A 59 -9.31 -2.23 -14.56
C PRO A 59 -9.41 -1.44 -15.87
N CYS A 60 -8.62 -0.38 -16.00
CA CYS A 60 -8.54 0.39 -17.24
C CYS A 60 -8.01 -0.54 -18.34
N LYS A 61 -8.92 -1.14 -19.10
CA LYS A 61 -8.60 -1.98 -20.28
C LYS A 61 -7.93 -1.19 -21.41
N ASN A 62 -7.91 0.15 -21.32
CA ASN A 62 -7.54 1.05 -22.40
C ASN A 62 -6.39 1.98 -22.01
N TRP A 63 -5.34 1.47 -21.34
CA TRP A 63 -4.10 2.23 -21.27
C TRP A 63 -3.37 2.05 -22.61
N PRO A 64 -3.11 3.09 -23.42
CA PRO A 64 -2.24 2.95 -24.57
C PRO A 64 -0.86 2.53 -24.06
N LYS A 65 -0.50 1.28 -24.30
CA LYS A 65 0.84 0.76 -24.01
C LYS A 65 1.85 1.59 -24.80
N PRO A 66 2.98 2.04 -24.22
CA PRO A 66 4.06 2.61 -24.99
C PRO A 66 4.57 1.53 -25.96
N THR A 67 4.47 1.84 -27.25
CA THR A 67 4.90 0.99 -28.35
C THR A 67 6.42 0.78 -28.26
N VAL A 68 6.83 -0.42 -27.85
CA VAL A 68 8.16 -0.95 -28.15
C VAL A 68 7.96 -2.24 -28.93
N SER A 69 8.35 -2.17 -30.20
CA SER A 69 8.30 -3.25 -31.17
C SER A 69 9.46 -4.21 -30.92
N THR A 70 9.19 -5.46 -30.54
CA THR A 70 9.88 -6.66 -31.02
C THR A 70 9.21 -7.91 -30.44
N ALA A 71 9.00 -8.89 -31.32
CA ALA A 71 8.20 -10.08 -31.11
C ALA A 71 8.80 -11.04 -30.07
N THR A 72 7.96 -11.54 -29.16
CA THR A 72 7.97 -12.93 -28.67
C THR A 72 6.61 -13.21 -28.02
N THR A 73 6.02 -14.33 -28.42
CA THR A 73 4.66 -14.79 -28.16
C THR A 73 4.31 -14.85 -26.67
N HIS A 74 3.38 -14.01 -26.19
CA HIS A 74 2.65 -14.27 -24.93
C HIS A 74 1.19 -13.80 -25.06
N PRO A 75 0.18 -14.63 -24.70
CA PRO A 75 -1.22 -14.24 -24.77
C PRO A 75 -1.57 -13.24 -23.67
N ALA A 76 -2.59 -12.44 -23.97
CA ALA A 76 -3.20 -11.40 -23.17
C ALA A 76 -3.54 -11.79 -21.71
N ASN A 77 -3.55 -10.78 -20.81
CA ASN A 77 -4.61 -10.43 -19.83
C ASN A 77 -4.02 -9.56 -18.70
N THR A 78 -4.46 -8.31 -18.48
CA THR A 78 -5.60 -7.88 -17.64
C THR A 78 -5.31 -7.91 -16.13
N GLY A 79 -5.21 -6.72 -15.52
CA GLY A 79 -5.67 -6.41 -14.15
C GLY A 79 -4.90 -7.01 -12.96
N ILE A 80 -4.30 -6.13 -12.13
CA ILE A 80 -3.55 -6.45 -10.89
C ILE A 80 -2.28 -7.25 -11.23
N PRO A 81 -1.14 -7.12 -10.54
CA PRO A 81 -0.25 -8.26 -10.50
C PRO A 81 -1.00 -9.30 -9.66
N CYS A 82 -1.95 -9.98 -10.30
CA CYS A 82 -2.37 -11.30 -9.86
C CYS A 82 -1.04 -12.03 -9.76
N ILE A 83 -0.55 -12.19 -8.54
CA ILE A 83 0.64 -12.98 -8.29
C ILE A 83 0.27 -14.31 -8.91
N ASP A 84 0.89 -14.61 -10.05
CA ASP A 84 0.63 -15.82 -10.79
C ASP A 84 0.91 -16.96 -9.81
N LEU A 85 -0.18 -17.54 -9.31
CA LEU A 85 -0.13 -18.49 -8.21
C LEU A 85 0.63 -19.74 -8.65
N ASP A 86 0.62 -20.03 -9.94
CA ASP A 86 1.32 -21.15 -10.53
C ASP A 86 2.81 -20.84 -10.66
N HIS A 87 3.18 -19.61 -11.04
CA HIS A 87 4.58 -19.15 -10.94
C HIS A 87 5.08 -19.08 -9.48
N LEU A 88 4.21 -18.70 -8.55
CA LEU A 88 4.55 -18.66 -7.13
C LEU A 88 4.76 -20.07 -6.57
N LYS A 89 3.91 -21.04 -6.95
CA LYS A 89 4.07 -22.46 -6.60
C LYS A 89 5.32 -23.09 -7.22
N ALA A 90 5.79 -22.58 -8.36
CA ALA A 90 7.03 -23.01 -8.98
C ALA A 90 8.29 -22.50 -8.24
N ASN A 91 8.16 -21.56 -7.30
CA ASN A 91 9.29 -21.09 -6.51
C ASN A 91 9.76 -22.18 -5.52
N PRO A 92 11.06 -22.53 -5.47
CA PRO A 92 11.59 -23.53 -4.56
C PRO A 92 11.42 -23.17 -3.06
N ASN A 93 11.14 -21.91 -2.74
CA ASN A 93 10.85 -21.43 -1.38
C ASN A 93 9.35 -21.31 -1.10
N TYR A 94 8.47 -21.71 -2.02
CA TYR A 94 7.04 -21.64 -1.81
C TYR A 94 6.58 -22.66 -0.78
N VAL A 95 5.86 -22.18 0.23
CA VAL A 95 5.20 -23.03 1.23
C VAL A 95 3.71 -22.73 1.21
N SER A 96 2.93 -23.79 0.99
CA SER A 96 1.47 -23.70 0.96
C SER A 96 0.92 -23.15 2.27
N LYS A 97 -0.27 -22.53 2.24
CA LYS A 97 -0.90 -22.03 3.47
C LYS A 97 -1.16 -23.14 4.48
N ALA A 98 -1.58 -24.32 4.01
CA ALA A 98 -1.81 -25.49 4.86
C ALA A 98 -0.54 -25.97 5.55
N GLU A 99 0.59 -26.00 4.84
CA GLU A 99 1.87 -26.42 5.41
C GLU A 99 2.40 -25.39 6.42
N ARG A 100 2.24 -24.09 6.15
CA ARG A 100 2.56 -23.03 7.12
C ARG A 100 1.73 -23.17 8.39
N GLN A 101 0.43 -23.42 8.27
CA GLN A 101 -0.45 -23.63 9.42
C GLN A 101 -0.02 -24.86 10.22
N HIS A 102 0.24 -25.98 9.54
CA HIS A 102 0.69 -27.21 10.19
C HIS A 102 2.01 -27.04 10.95
N GLN A 103 2.94 -26.26 10.41
CA GLN A 103 4.21 -25.94 11.07
C GLN A 103 4.00 -25.00 12.26
N GLN A 104 3.11 -24.00 12.16
CA GLN A 104 2.74 -23.13 13.28
C GLN A 104 2.09 -23.93 14.42
N ASP A 105 1.17 -24.83 14.12
CA ASP A 105 0.49 -25.68 15.10
C ASP A 105 1.50 -26.57 15.87
N LYS A 106 2.53 -27.03 15.16
CA LYS A 106 3.64 -27.81 15.73
C LYS A 106 4.77 -26.97 16.31
N LYS A 107 4.67 -25.64 16.27
CA LYS A 107 5.72 -24.68 16.70
C LYS A 107 7.08 -24.96 16.05
N LEU A 108 7.07 -25.33 14.77
CA LEU A 108 8.26 -25.62 13.97
C LEU A 108 8.59 -24.43 13.07
N CYS A 109 9.88 -24.20 12.86
CA CYS A 109 10.35 -23.22 11.89
C CYS A 109 9.97 -23.61 10.46
N ILE A 110 9.50 -22.64 9.68
CA ILE A 110 9.07 -22.86 8.29
C ILE A 110 10.21 -23.31 7.37
N LYS A 111 11.44 -22.84 7.64
CA LYS A 111 12.62 -23.18 6.81
C LYS A 111 13.28 -24.49 7.22
N CYS A 112 13.54 -24.69 8.51
CA CYS A 112 14.35 -25.83 8.98
C CYS A 112 13.54 -26.97 9.59
N ARG A 113 12.21 -26.83 9.74
CA ARG A 113 11.29 -27.80 10.35
C ARG A 113 11.70 -28.28 11.76
N LYS A 114 12.51 -27.47 12.47
CA LYS A 114 12.92 -27.71 13.86
C LYS A 114 12.19 -26.76 14.81
N ALA A 115 12.02 -27.20 16.05
CA ALA A 115 11.55 -26.37 17.16
C ALA A 115 12.72 -25.57 17.77
N GLY A 116 12.41 -24.50 18.51
CA GLY A 116 13.39 -23.76 19.31
C GLY A 116 13.94 -22.47 18.69
N HIS A 117 13.26 -21.91 17.68
CA HIS A 117 13.49 -20.57 17.16
C HIS A 117 12.28 -19.68 17.44
#